data_AF-A0A1M5RC86-F1
#
_entry.id   AF-A0A1M5RC86-F1
#
_cell.length_a   1.000
_cell.length_b   1.000
_cell.length_c   1.000
_cell.angle_alpha   90.00
_cell.angle_beta   90.00
_cell.angle_gamma   90.00
#
_symmetry.space_group_name_H-M   'P 1'
#
loop_
_entity.id
_entity.type
_entity.pdbx_description
1 polymer ?
#
loop_
_entity_poly.entity_id
_entity_poly.type
_entity_poly.pdbx_seq_one_letter_code
_entity_poly.pdbx_strand_id
1 'polypeptide(L)'
;MLQRCFNSSPFEAINSAYPNKFKAWELPKVPRCFWDSKENCVAALNWLVTEKLNISLTDKSYKLKRTDLYIHRLSSLSSKYTIKELKEFL
;
A
#
# COMPACT_ATOMS: atom_id res chain seq x y z
N MET A 1 -26.77 3.29 -5.95
CA MET A 1 -26.10 2.69 -7.14
C MET A 1 -24.75 2.04 -6.81
N LEU A 2 -23.84 2.65 -6.06
CA LEU A 2 -22.52 2.03 -5.73
C LEU A 2 -22.58 0.73 -4.91
N GLN A 3 -23.65 0.51 -4.13
CA GLN A 3 -23.80 -0.66 -3.27
C GLN A 3 -24.09 -1.98 -4.03
N ARG A 4 -24.77 -1.91 -5.18
CA ARG A 4 -25.18 -3.09 -5.98
C ARG A 4 -24.14 -3.52 -7.03
N CYS A 5 -23.23 -2.62 -7.41
CA CYS A 5 -22.28 -2.88 -8.52
C CYS A 5 -20.85 -3.18 -8.05
N PHE A 6 -20.44 -2.69 -6.88
CA PHE A 6 -19.04 -2.74 -6.43
C PHE A 6 -18.89 -3.14 -4.95
N ASN A 7 -19.82 -3.95 -4.44
CA ASN A 7 -19.77 -4.56 -3.10
C ASN A 7 -19.46 -3.59 -1.93
N SER A 8 -19.91 -2.33 -2.03
CA SER A 8 -19.59 -1.24 -1.09
C SER A 8 -18.09 -0.89 -0.97
N SER A 9 -17.26 -1.30 -1.93
CA SER A 9 -15.84 -0.99 -1.99
C SER A 9 -15.57 0.11 -3.03
N PRO A 10 -15.21 1.34 -2.61
CA PRO A 10 -14.82 2.42 -3.52
C PRO A 10 -13.63 2.05 -4.42
N PHE A 11 -12.78 1.13 -3.96
CA PHE A 11 -11.64 0.63 -4.73
C PHE A 11 -12.08 -0.17 -5.96
N GLU A 12 -13.10 -1.04 -5.83
CA GLU A 12 -13.59 -1.83 -6.97
C GLU A 12 -14.21 -0.95 -8.06
N ALA A 13 -14.92 0.11 -7.68
CA ALA A 13 -15.45 1.08 -8.64
C ALA A 13 -14.34 1.78 -9.43
N ILE A 14 -13.26 2.19 -8.77
CA ILE A 14 -12.12 2.84 -9.42
C ILE A 14 -11.34 1.85 -10.28
N ASN A 15 -11.10 0.63 -9.79
CA ASN A 15 -10.40 -0.40 -10.55
C ASN A 15 -11.22 -0.85 -11.78
N SER A 16 -12.55 -0.86 -11.69
CA SER A 16 -13.41 -1.15 -12.85
C SER A 16 -13.45 -0.01 -13.86
N ALA A 17 -13.39 1.25 -13.42
CA ALA A 17 -13.35 2.40 -14.31
C ALA A 17 -11.97 2.63 -14.93
N TYR A 18 -10.91 2.33 -14.19
CA TYR A 18 -9.51 2.55 -14.56
C TYR A 18 -8.66 1.36 -14.12
N PRO A 19 -8.75 0.22 -14.84
CA PRO A 19 -8.01 -0.99 -14.47
C PRO A 19 -6.51 -0.72 -14.48
N ASN A 20 -5.83 -1.14 -13.40
CA ASN A 20 -4.38 -1.03 -13.20
C ASN A 20 -3.79 0.40 -13.21
N LYS A 21 -4.63 1.44 -13.20
CA LYS A 21 -4.14 2.83 -13.24
C LYS A 21 -3.75 3.38 -11.86
N PHE A 22 -4.40 2.90 -10.81
CA PHE A 22 -4.17 3.34 -9.43
C PHE A 22 -3.99 2.13 -8.51
N LYS A 23 -3.01 2.19 -7.60
CA LYS A 23 -2.84 1.17 -6.57
C LYS A 23 -3.82 1.42 -5.43
N ALA A 24 -4.28 0.35 -4.77
CA ALA A 24 -5.25 0.44 -3.69
C ALA A 24 -4.79 1.36 -2.54
N TRP A 25 -3.48 1.38 -2.27
CA TRP A 25 -2.86 2.20 -1.23
C TRP A 25 -2.63 3.67 -1.59
N GLU A 26 -2.83 4.06 -2.85
CA GLU A 26 -2.80 5.48 -3.25
C GLU A 26 -4.12 6.20 -2.92
N LEU A 27 -5.20 5.42 -2.77
CA LEU A 27 -6.51 5.93 -2.41
C LEU A 27 -6.57 6.35 -0.94
N PRO A 28 -7.44 7.33 -0.58
CA PRO A 28 -7.60 7.78 0.80
C PRO A 28 -8.06 6.67 1.75
N LYS A 29 -8.70 5.63 1.21
CA LYS A 29 -9.25 4.54 2.00
C LYS A 29 -8.98 3.21 1.29
N VAL A 30 -8.06 2.44 1.85
CA VAL A 30 -7.86 1.05 1.46
C VAL A 30 -9.07 0.21 1.90
N PRO A 31 -9.41 -0.87 1.17
CA PRO A 31 -10.42 -1.83 1.61
C PRO A 31 -10.11 -2.40 3.00
N ARG A 32 -11.16 -2.72 3.75
CA ARG A 32 -11.02 -3.45 5.01
C ARG A 32 -10.39 -4.83 4.69
N CYS A 33 -9.38 -5.24 5.46
CA CYS A 33 -8.58 -6.46 5.23
C CYS A 33 -7.58 -6.40 4.05
N PHE A 34 -7.37 -5.25 3.39
CA PHE A 34 -6.39 -5.16 2.32
C PHE A 34 -4.95 -5.53 2.76
N TRP A 35 -4.58 -5.10 3.97
CA TRP A 35 -3.29 -5.42 4.61
C TRP A 35 -3.27 -6.80 5.28
N ASP A 36 -4.23 -7.69 5.04
CA ASP A 36 -4.15 -9.08 5.55
C ASP A 36 -3.26 -9.94 4.65
N SER A 37 -3.30 -9.67 3.35
CA SER A 37 -2.43 -10.31 2.38
C SER A 37 -1.01 -9.73 2.46
N LYS A 38 -0.04 -10.57 2.85
CA LYS A 38 1.40 -10.23 2.84
C LYS A 38 1.85 -9.72 1.47
N GLU A 39 1.32 -10.27 0.39
CA GLU A 39 1.59 -9.86 -0.99
C GLU A 39 1.27 -8.38 -1.24
N ASN A 40 0.15 -7.89 -0.70
CA ASN A 40 -0.23 -6.48 -0.81
C ASN A 40 0.74 -5.58 -0.02
N CYS A 41 1.19 -6.03 1.15
CA CYS A 41 2.19 -5.33 1.94
C CYS A 41 3.53 -5.24 1.19
N VAL A 42 4.01 -6.36 0.65
CA VAL A 42 5.24 -6.43 -0.15
C VAL A 42 5.13 -5.53 -1.39
N ALA A 43 4.00 -5.57 -2.11
CA ALA A 43 3.79 -4.73 -3.29
C ALA A 43 3.78 -3.23 -2.95
N ALA A 44 3.14 -2.84 -1.84
CA ALA A 44 3.13 -1.46 -1.37
C ALA A 44 4.52 -0.98 -0.92
N LEU A 45 5.28 -1.85 -0.26
CA LEU A 45 6.66 -1.55 0.14
C LEU A 45 7.59 -1.44 -1.06
N ASN A 46 7.52 -2.39 -1.99
CA ASN A 46 8.28 -2.35 -3.24
C ASN A 46 8.00 -1.05 -3.99
N TRP A 47 6.73 -0.68 -4.14
CA TRP A 47 6.33 0.60 -4.75
C TRP A 47 6.94 1.81 -4.03
N LEU A 48 6.91 1.84 -2.69
CA LEU A 48 7.50 2.93 -1.92
C LEU A 48 9.01 3.02 -2.15
N VAL A 49 9.71 1.89 -2.11
CA VAL A 49 11.17 1.81 -2.24
C VAL A 49 11.62 2.15 -3.66
N THR A 50 10.97 1.62 -4.69
CA THR A 50 11.35 1.83 -6.09
C THR A 50 10.83 3.16 -6.66
N GLU A 51 9.55 3.49 -6.47
CA GLU A 51 8.96 4.69 -7.08
C GLU A 51 9.18 5.95 -6.25
N LYS A 52 9.06 5.88 -4.91
CA LYS A 52 9.19 7.09 -4.07
C LYS A 52 10.60 7.36 -3.64
N LEU A 53 11.32 6.32 -3.23
CA LEU A 53 12.65 6.47 -2.67
C LEU A 53 13.74 6.26 -3.72
N ASN A 54 13.40 5.66 -4.87
CA ASN A 54 14.33 5.32 -5.96
C ASN A 54 15.54 4.50 -5.46
N ILE A 55 15.32 3.64 -4.47
CA ILE A 55 16.37 2.81 -3.89
C ILE A 55 16.29 1.43 -4.52
N SER A 56 17.46 0.86 -4.82
CA SER A 56 17.56 -0.56 -5.20
C SER A 56 17.15 -1.44 -4.03
N LEU A 57 16.29 -2.44 -4.27
CA LEU A 57 15.80 -3.40 -3.26
C LEU A 57 16.92 -4.15 -2.51
N THR A 58 18.14 -4.13 -3.04
CA THR A 58 19.34 -4.69 -2.42
C THR A 58 19.92 -3.83 -1.29
N ASP A 59 19.50 -2.57 -1.16
CA ASP A 59 20.01 -1.67 -0.13
C ASP A 59 19.30 -1.89 1.22
N LYS A 60 19.78 -2.89 1.96
CA LYS A 60 19.37 -3.16 3.35
C LYS A 60 19.72 -2.03 4.33
N SER A 61 20.50 -1.03 3.89
CA SER A 61 20.87 0.12 4.71
C SER A 61 19.72 1.13 4.85
N TYR A 62 18.69 1.02 4.01
CA TYR A 62 17.57 1.93 4.06
C TYR A 62 16.81 1.86 5.40
N LYS A 63 16.79 3.00 6.09
CA LYS A 63 16.02 3.20 7.32
C LYS A 63 14.64 3.74 6.95
N LEU A 64 13.73 2.84 6.55
CA LEU A 64 12.31 3.16 6.41
C LEU A 64 11.82 3.83 7.70
N LYS A 65 11.33 5.07 7.62
CA LYS A 65 10.74 5.76 8.76
C LYS A 65 9.23 5.71 8.68
N ARG A 66 8.58 5.82 9.85
CA ARG A 66 7.12 6.00 9.92
C ARG A 66 6.64 7.26 9.21
N THR A 67 7.49 8.28 9.14
CA THR A 67 7.19 9.54 8.42
C THR A 67 7.04 9.31 6.92
N ASP A 68 7.88 8.47 6.32
CA ASP A 68 7.80 8.14 4.89
C ASP A 68 6.46 7.45 4.58
N LEU A 69 6.05 6.50 5.44
CA LEU A 69 4.74 5.86 5.33
C LEU A 69 3.58 6.86 5.49
N TYR A 70 3.70 7.82 6.40
CA TYR A 70 2.68 8.84 6.62
C TYR A 70 2.54 9.79 5.40
N ILE A 71 3.65 10.28 4.87
CA ILE A 71 3.71 11.15 3.68
C ILE A 71 3.08 10.45 2.46
N HIS A 72 3.32 9.14 2.32
CA HIS A 72 2.84 8.35 1.20
C HIS A 72 1.50 7.63 1.46
N ARG A 73 0.71 8.07 2.46
CA ARG A 73 -0.63 7.54 2.78
C ARG A 73 -0.66 6.03 3.14
N LEU A 74 0.48 5.47 3.51
CA LEU A 74 0.66 4.12 4.05
C LEU A 74 0.54 4.08 5.58
N SER A 75 -0.06 5.10 6.20
CA SER A 75 -0.31 5.16 7.65
C SER A 75 -1.23 4.04 8.13
N SER A 76 -2.15 3.56 7.28
CA SER A 76 -2.96 2.38 7.60
C SER A 76 -2.13 1.09 7.70
N LEU A 77 -1.05 0.99 6.92
CA LEU A 77 -0.12 -0.14 6.96
C LEU A 77 0.72 -0.11 8.24
N SER A 78 1.22 1.08 8.61
CA SER A 78 2.04 1.27 9.83
C SER A 78 1.27 1.09 11.14
N SER A 79 -0.07 1.16 11.07
CA SER A 79 -0.96 0.84 12.18
C SER A 79 -1.13 -0.66 12.40
N LYS A 80 -0.92 -1.49 11.36
CA LYS A 80 -1.06 -2.95 11.43
C LYS A 80 0.28 -3.66 11.59
N TYR A 81 1.31 -3.21 10.89
CA TYR A 81 2.65 -3.79 10.92
C TYR A 81 3.66 -2.80 11.49
N THR A 82 4.64 -3.32 12.24
CA THR A 82 5.76 -2.53 12.74
C THR A 82 6.81 -2.36 11.63
N ILE A 83 7.57 -1.26 11.65
CA ILE A 83 8.69 -1.02 10.71
C ILE A 83 9.67 -2.21 10.66
N LYS A 84 9.88 -2.92 11.78
CA LYS A 84 10.70 -4.13 11.82
C LYS A 84 10.14 -5.23 10.92
N GLU A 85 8.85 -5.54 11.02
CA GLU A 85 8.22 -6.55 10.17
C GLU A 85 8.14 -6.13 8.71
N LEU A 86 7.89 -4.84 8.45
CA LEU A 86 7.93 -4.32 7.08
C LEU A 86 9.32 -4.47 6.45
N LYS A 87 10.39 -4.38 7.24
CA LYS A 87 11.75 -4.65 6.77
C LYS A 87 12.02 -6.13 6.53
N GLU A 88 11.30 -7.04 7.18
CA GLU A 88 11.41 -8.48 6.89
C GLU A 88 10.68 -8.88 5.60
N PHE A 89 9.81 -8.01 5.08
CA PHE A 89 9.13 -8.20 3.81
C PHE A 89 9.92 -7.67 2.60
N LEU A 90 10.98 -6.89 2.83
CA LEU A 90 11.93 -6.38 1.82
C LEU A 90 13.17 -7.26 1.77
#